data_AF-A0A2G1MBR1-F1
#
_entry.id   AF-A0A2G1MBR1-F1
#
_cell.length_a   1.000
_cell.length_b   1.000
_cell.length_c   1.000
_cell.angle_alpha   90.00
_cell.angle_beta   90.00
_cell.angle_gamma   90.00
#
_symmetry.space_group_name_H-M   'P 1'
#
loop_
_entity.id
_entity.type
_entity.pdbx_description
1 polymer ?
#
loop_
_entity_poly.entity_id
_entity_poly.type
_entity_poly.pdbx_seq_one_letter_code
_entity_poly.pdbx_strand_id
1 'polypeptide(L)' 'MHLNKLHYVKTIDRVAAELGETVDRIFDLAIDMEPEDGVIWVYGPGDDSMIAFSPFGIGNLRELIEMDRGHAC' A
#
# COMPACT_ATOMS: atom_id res chain seq x y z
N MET A 1 -20.47 0.96 -15.19
CA MET A 1 -19.21 1.61 -14.82
C MET A 1 -19.31 2.01 -13.35
N HIS A 2 -18.57 1.35 -12.45
CA HIS A 2 -18.51 1.76 -11.04
C HIS A 2 -17.56 2.94 -10.95
N LEU A 3 -18.06 4.12 -10.61
CA LEU A 3 -17.21 5.30 -10.42
C LEU A 3 -16.34 5.05 -9.19
N ASN A 4 -15.03 5.13 -9.34
CA ASN A 4 -14.13 4.97 -8.20
C ASN A 4 -14.43 6.10 -7.19
N LYS A 5 -14.99 5.77 -6.02
CA LYS A 5 -15.32 6.76 -4.96
C LYS A 5 -14.07 7.27 -4.22
N LEU A 6 -12.90 6.81 -4.62
CA LEU A 6 -11.62 7.23 -4.06
C LEU A 6 -11.27 8.63 -4.58
N HIS A 7 -11.28 9.61 -3.69
CA HIS A 7 -10.87 10.99 -3.98
C HIS A 7 -9.41 11.26 -3.60
N TYR A 8 -8.73 10.28 -2.99
CA TYR A 8 -7.32 10.36 -2.64
C TYR A 8 -6.70 8.97 -2.49
N VAL A 9 -5.37 8.96 -2.56
CA VAL A 9 -4.48 7.85 -2.19
C VAL A 9 -3.35 8.42 -1.34
N LYS A 10 -2.64 7.57 -0.61
CA LYS A 10 -1.45 7.95 0.16
C LYS A 10 -0.24 7.20 -0.36
N THR A 11 0.84 7.92 -0.60
CA THR A 11 2.11 7.34 -1.04
C THR A 11 2.68 6.36 -0.01
N ILE A 12 3.52 5.42 -0.44
CA ILE A 12 4.14 4.43 0.46
C ILE A 12 4.86 5.08 1.65
N ASP A 13 5.60 6.17 1.43
CA ASP A 13 6.29 6.92 2.50
C ASP A 13 5.31 7.46 3.55
N ARG A 14 4.16 7.97 3.09
CA ARG A 14 3.14 8.50 3.98
C ARG A 14 2.50 7.38 4.81
N VAL A 15 2.25 6.23 4.20
CA VAL A 15 1.69 5.06 4.89
C VAL A 15 2.69 4.46 5.88
N ALA A 16 3.97 4.34 5.49
CA ALA A 16 5.06 3.90 6.37
C ALA A 16 5.15 4.75 7.63
N ALA A 17 5.15 6.08 7.48
CA ALA A 17 5.16 7.00 8.61
C ALA A 17 3.91 6.89 9.51
N GLU A 18 2.73 6.64 8.92
CA GLU A 18 1.48 6.49 9.68
C GLU A 18 1.36 5.14 10.40
N LEU A 19 1.97 4.08 9.87
CA LEU A 19 1.96 2.73 10.46
C LEU A 19 3.16 2.47 11.38
N GLY A 20 4.18 3.35 11.38
CA GLY A 20 5.41 3.15 12.14
C GLY A 20 6.28 2.01 11.57
N GLU A 21 6.19 1.78 10.27
CA GLU A 21 6.91 0.73 9.55
C GLU A 21 7.95 1.35 8.61
N THR A 22 8.90 0.53 8.14
CA THR A 22 9.82 0.95 7.07
C THR A 22 9.14 0.83 5.71
N VAL A 23 9.57 1.69 4.77
CA VAL A 23 9.09 1.65 3.38
C VAL A 23 9.40 0.30 2.73
N ASP A 24 10.61 -0.23 2.93
CA ASP A 24 11.03 -1.52 2.38
C ASP A 24 10.09 -2.66 2.83
N ARG A 25 9.74 -2.71 4.11
CA ARG A 25 8.82 -3.73 4.63
C ARG A 25 7.43 -3.61 4.01
N ILE A 26 6.90 -2.40 3.91
CA ILE A 26 5.60 -2.19 3.27
C ILE A 26 5.65 -2.59 1.80
N PHE A 27 6.76 -2.28 1.13
CA PHE A 27 6.94 -2.65 -0.27
C PHE A 27 6.96 -4.18 -0.45
N ASP A 28 7.71 -4.89 0.38
CA ASP A 28 7.78 -6.35 0.37
C ASP A 28 6.42 -7.01 0.59
N LEU A 29 5.56 -6.44 1.43
CA LEU A 29 4.19 -6.94 1.64
C LEU A 29 3.23 -6.54 0.52
N ALA A 30 3.42 -5.35 -0.05
CA ALA A 30 2.53 -4.80 -1.07
C ALA A 30 2.84 -5.30 -2.48
N ILE A 31 4.01 -5.91 -2.71
CA ILE A 31 4.39 -6.48 -4.02
C ILE A 31 3.43 -7.59 -4.46
N ASP A 32 2.83 -8.30 -3.50
CA ASP A 32 1.87 -9.38 -3.73
C ASP A 32 0.41 -8.88 -3.74
N MET A 33 0.17 -7.59 -3.52
CA MET A 33 -1.17 -6.99 -3.58
C MET A 33 -1.56 -6.67 -5.02
N GLU A 34 -2.82 -6.93 -5.37
CA GLU A 34 -3.40 -6.55 -6.66
C GLU A 34 -4.14 -5.21 -6.57
N PRO A 35 -4.41 -4.51 -7.70
CA PRO A 35 -5.15 -3.25 -7.67
C PRO A 35 -6.48 -3.31 -6.91
N GLU A 36 -7.15 -4.47 -6.93
CA GLU A 36 -8.37 -4.78 -6.18
C GLU A 36 -8.17 -4.74 -4.66
N ASP A 37 -6.97 -5.07 -4.17
CA ASP A 37 -6.58 -4.96 -2.76
C ASP A 37 -6.28 -3.52 -2.35
N GLY A 38 -6.37 -2.57 -3.29
CA GLY A 38 -6.25 -1.14 -3.02
C GLY A 38 -4.84 -0.58 -3.11
N VAL A 39 -3.90 -1.31 -3.71
CA VAL A 39 -2.58 -0.84 -4.11
C VAL A 39 -2.63 -0.20 -5.50
N ILE A 40 -1.93 0.91 -5.70
CA ILE A 40 -1.96 1.68 -6.96
C ILE A 40 -0.55 2.14 -7.30
N TRP A 41 -0.14 1.91 -8.55
CA TRP A 41 1.09 2.47 -9.10
C TRP A 41 0.87 3.92 -9.56
N VAL A 42 1.70 4.83 -9.04
CA VAL A 42 1.71 6.24 -9.40
C VAL A 42 2.99 6.51 -10.20
N TYR A 43 2.82 6.92 -11.45
CA TYR A 43 3.92 7.27 -12.36
C TYR A 43 4.19 8.78 -12.32
N GLY A 44 5.44 9.14 -12.07
CA GLY A 44 5.92 10.51 -12.12
C GLY A 44 6.20 10.99 -13.54
N PRO A 45 6.67 12.24 -13.71
CA PRO A 45 7.01 12.82 -15.01
C PRO A 45 8.28 12.22 -15.69
N GLY A 46 8.80 11.09 -15.21
CA GLY A 46 9.95 10.38 -15.75
C GLY A 46 9.78 8.86 -15.56
N ASP A 47 10.88 8.14 -15.38
CA ASP A 47 10.85 6.69 -15.09
C ASP A 47 10.60 6.37 -13.60
N ASP A 48 10.37 7.41 -12.78
CA ASP A 48 10.03 7.26 -11.38
C ASP A 48 8.59 6.75 -11.24
N SER A 49 8.43 5.61 -10.59
CA SER A 49 7.14 5.07 -10.18
C SER A 49 7.17 4.76 -8.69
N MET A 50 6.07 5.02 -8.01
CA MET A 50 5.93 4.61 -6.63
C MET A 50 4.56 3.97 -6.37
N ILE A 51 4.52 3.18 -5.32
CA ILE A 51 3.28 2.61 -4.83
C ILE A 51 2.56 3.62 -3.94
N ALA A 52 1.24 3.69 -4.10
CA ALA A 52 0.33 4.39 -3.21
C ALA A 52 -0.84 3.48 -2.84
N PHE A 53 -1.50 3.80 -1.74
CA PHE A 53 -2.60 3.01 -1.18
C PHE A 53 -3.86 3.83 -1.07
N SER A 54 -4.97 3.21 -1.43
CA SER A 54 -6.30 3.68 -1.04
C SER A 54 -6.53 3.47 0.46
N PRO A 55 -7.52 4.13 1.09
CA PRO A 55 -7.87 3.86 2.49
C PRO A 55 -8.23 2.40 2.75
N PHE A 56 -8.84 1.72 1.77
CA PHE A 56 -9.10 0.28 1.82
C PHE A 56 -7.79 -0.53 1.80
N GLY A 57 -6.88 -0.20 0.89
CA GLY A 57 -5.59 -0.88 0.79
C GLY A 57 -4.70 -0.70 2.03
N ILE A 58 -4.78 0.44 2.72
CA ILE A 58 -4.13 0.62 4.03
C ILE A 58 -4.71 -0.34 5.08
N GLY A 59 -6.02 -0.63 5.00
CA GLY A 59 -6.67 -1.65 5.84
C GLY A 59 -6.11 -3.04 5.58
N ASN A 60 -6.10 -3.48 4.32
CA ASN A 60 -5.55 -4.79 3.93
C ASN A 60 -4.06 -4.91 4.30
N LEU A 61 -3.28 -3.85 4.09
CA LEU A 61 -1.86 -3.83 4.46
C LEU A 61 -1.65 -4.04 5.96
N ARG A 62 -2.52 -3.50 6.83
CA ARG A 62 -2.44 -3.77 8.28
C ARG A 62 -2.66 -5.24 8.60
N GLU A 63 -3.64 -5.87 7.96
CA GLU A 63 -3.90 -7.30 8.13
C GLU A 63 -2.69 -8.13 7.68
N LEU A 64 -2.07 -7.79 6.55
CA LEU A 64 -0.84 -8.44 6.06
C LEU A 64 0.32 -8.28 7.05
N ILE A 65 0.53 -7.08 7.60
CA ILE A 65 1.57 -6.83 8.62
C ILE A 65 1.34 -7.69 9.87
N GLU A 66 0.08 -7.83 10.31
CA GLU A 66 -0.26 -8.67 11.47
C GLU A 66 -0.03 -10.16 11.19
N MET A 67 -0.41 -10.64 10.01
CA MET A 67 -0.19 -12.02 9.58
C MET A 67 1.30 -12.36 9.46
N ASP A 68 2.09 -11.49 8.84
CA ASP A 68 3.55 -11.62 8.73
C ASP A 68 4.23 -11.74 10.11
N ARG A 69 3.84 -10.88 11.05
CA ARG A 69 4.32 -10.94 12.45
C ARG A 69 3.91 -12.24 13.15
N GLY A 70 2.73 -12.78 12.84
CA GLY A 70 2.23 -14.04 13.39
C GLY A 70 2.94 -15.29 12.84
N HIS A 71 3.47 -15.22 11.63
CA HIS A 71 4.23 -16.31 10.98
C HIS A 71 5.71 -16.36 11.39
N ALA A 72 6.20 -15.37 12.13
CA ALA A 72 7.57 -15.36 12.67
C ALA A 72 7.73 -16.21 13.97
N CYS A 73 6.79 -17.12 14.27
CA CYS A 73 6.84 -18.05 15.41
C CYS A 73 7.36 -19.44 15.00
#